data_AF-A0A4P7YM95-F1
#
_entry.id   AF-A0A4P7YM95-F1
#
_cell.length_a   1.000
_cell.length_b   1.000
_cell.length_c   1.000
_cell.angle_alpha   90.00
_cell.angle_beta   90.00
_cell.angle_gamma   90.00
#
_symmetry.space_group_name_H-M   'P 1'
#
loop_
_entity.id
_entity.type
_entity.pdbx_description
1 polymer ?
#
loop_
_entity_poly.entity_id
_entity_poly.type
_entity_poly.pdbx_seq_one_letter_code
_entity_poly.pdbx_strand_id
1 'polypeptide(L)'
;MDETLAGAGPGAAPLIAALDSASPDRAAARASIDWDAVREKLARRTADLEAIFAGRGPWADAVLARRAEELAETPQPDDEAGIGTSMLIARGVETLYGLELRHLGHIVPMPRLARVPGAPPAVLGVIAVAGRVMRLFDLDRLCSGTSARGAAGSAEADQTGYAIVLRTGTGRPAALRLREVERVADIMVPRASAPVEAGPLIRAITAERMAVIDMTALLDVVKT
;
A
#
# COMPACT_ATOMS: atom_id res chain seq x y z
N MET A 1 44.37 73.72 39.34
CA MET A 1 44.31 73.17 40.70
C MET A 1 43.13 72.21 40.67
N ASP A 2 43.29 70.95 40.31
CA ASP A 2 44.29 70.00 40.83
C ASP A 2 44.81 69.07 39.73
N GLU A 3 46.11 68.81 39.77
CA GLU A 3 46.81 67.72 39.08
C GLU A 3 46.32 66.36 39.61
N THR A 4 46.47 65.27 38.85
CA THR A 4 47.38 64.18 39.23
C THR A 4 47.60 63.27 38.02
N LEU A 5 48.86 63.24 37.60
CA LEU A 5 49.48 62.36 36.62
C LEU A 5 49.93 61.05 37.28
N ALA A 6 50.31 60.09 36.40
CA ALA A 6 51.19 58.95 36.62
C ALA A 6 50.54 57.68 37.20
N GLY A 7 50.81 56.48 36.71
CA GLY A 7 51.77 56.02 35.71
C GLY A 7 52.02 54.53 35.93
N ALA A 8 52.31 53.78 34.87
CA ALA A 8 53.18 52.58 34.82
C ALA A 8 52.88 51.75 33.56
N GLY A 9 53.69 51.91 32.52
CA GLY A 9 54.20 50.75 31.77
C GLY A 9 55.61 50.44 32.28
N PRO A 10 56.41 49.57 31.63
CA PRO A 10 56.10 48.54 30.63
C PRO A 10 56.78 47.19 31.00
N GLY A 11 56.50 46.10 30.27
CA GLY A 11 57.24 44.85 30.47
C GLY A 11 56.96 43.76 29.44
N ALA A 12 58.00 43.44 28.67
CA ALA A 12 58.21 42.27 27.80
C ALA A 12 57.60 42.30 26.37
N ALA A 13 58.44 42.76 25.44
CA ALA A 13 58.46 42.45 24.01
C ALA A 13 58.85 40.96 23.75
N PRO A 14 59.11 40.46 22.51
CA PRO A 14 58.92 41.00 21.15
C PRO A 14 58.27 39.94 20.19
N LEU A 15 58.38 40.15 18.86
CA LEU A 15 58.35 39.09 17.82
C LEU A 15 56.99 38.52 17.36
N ILE A 16 56.04 39.37 16.96
CA ILE A 16 55.02 39.00 15.97
C ILE A 16 54.99 40.06 14.85
N ALA A 17 56.16 40.30 14.27
CA ALA A 17 56.31 41.06 13.04
C ALA A 17 57.23 40.25 12.13
N ALA A 18 56.69 39.22 11.47
CA ALA A 18 57.22 38.60 10.24
C ALA A 18 56.66 37.18 10.00
N LEU A 19 55.34 36.98 10.05
CA LEU A 19 54.69 35.94 9.26
C LEU A 19 53.42 36.52 8.63
N ASP A 20 53.62 37.64 7.94
CA ASP A 20 52.66 38.32 7.07
C ASP A 20 52.68 37.70 5.66
N SER A 21 52.79 36.37 5.59
CA SER A 21 53.05 35.66 4.34
C SER A 21 52.49 34.24 4.33
N ALA A 22 51.23 34.08 4.70
CA ALA A 22 50.35 33.05 4.14
C ALA A 22 48.89 33.47 4.32
N SER A 23 48.21 33.70 3.20
CA SER A 23 46.78 34.02 3.10
C SER A 23 45.90 33.20 4.07
N PRO A 24 44.85 33.82 4.63
CA PRO A 24 43.56 33.44 4.07
C PRO A 24 42.58 34.62 4.03
N ASP A 25 42.38 35.07 2.80
CA ASP A 25 41.15 35.61 2.26
C ASP A 25 39.95 34.62 2.41
N ARG A 26 39.73 34.07 3.62
CA ARG A 26 38.61 33.17 3.96
C ARG A 26 37.67 33.74 5.02
N ALA A 27 38.06 34.80 5.73
CA ALA A 27 37.26 35.34 6.84
C ALA A 27 36.23 36.38 6.39
N ALA A 28 36.43 37.07 5.26
CA ALA A 28 35.64 38.24 4.88
C ALA A 28 34.92 38.07 3.54
N ALA A 29 33.97 37.14 3.47
CA ALA A 29 32.73 37.23 2.69
C ALA A 29 31.99 35.87 2.62
N ARG A 30 31.68 35.25 3.77
CA ARG A 30 30.47 34.42 3.81
C ARG A 30 29.31 35.42 3.72
N ALA A 31 28.87 35.71 2.49
CA ALA A 31 27.70 36.53 2.22
C ALA A 31 26.62 36.14 3.23
N SER A 32 26.24 37.08 4.10
CA SER A 32 25.27 36.83 5.16
C SER A 32 24.00 36.33 4.50
N ILE A 33 23.72 35.04 4.66
CA ILE A 33 22.54 34.42 4.06
C ILE A 33 21.34 35.13 4.67
N ASP A 34 20.54 35.77 3.83
CA ASP A 34 19.27 36.34 4.24
C ASP A 34 18.31 35.19 4.57
N TRP A 35 18.32 34.82 5.85
CA TRP A 35 17.54 33.70 6.36
C TRP A 35 16.04 33.97 6.31
N ASP A 36 15.59 35.23 6.28
CA ASP A 36 14.18 35.57 6.15
C ASP A 36 13.70 35.31 4.72
N ALA A 37 14.46 35.75 3.72
CA ALA A 37 14.16 35.46 2.32
C ALA A 37 14.21 33.95 2.02
N VAL A 38 15.17 33.23 2.60
CA VAL A 38 15.26 31.77 2.46
C VAL A 38 14.06 31.07 3.12
N ARG A 39 13.66 31.49 4.33
CA ARG A 39 12.48 30.93 5.03
C ARG A 39 11.20 31.16 4.24
N GLU A 40 10.99 32.36 3.71
CA GLU A 40 9.80 32.69 2.94
C GLU A 40 9.74 31.90 1.62
N LYS A 41 10.90 31.73 0.96
CA LYS A 41 11.02 30.88 -0.24
C LYS A 41 10.78 29.40 0.06
N LEU A 42 11.27 28.90 1.20
CA LEU A 42 11.04 27.52 1.62
C LEU A 42 9.56 27.31 1.97
N ALA A 43 8.94 28.23 2.73
CA ALA A 43 7.54 28.16 3.12
C ALA A 43 6.60 28.09 1.91
N ARG A 44 6.86 28.91 0.87
CA ARG A 44 6.12 28.85 -0.40
C ARG A 44 6.25 27.48 -1.08
N ARG A 45 7.47 26.96 -1.21
CA ARG A 45 7.68 25.64 -1.83
C ARG A 45 7.12 24.48 -1.04
N THR A 46 7.14 24.56 0.30
CA THR A 46 6.54 23.55 1.17
C THR A 46 5.02 23.58 1.04
N ALA A 47 4.39 24.75 1.02
CA ALA A 47 2.95 24.88 0.81
C ALA A 47 2.51 24.34 -0.56
N ASP A 48 3.28 24.61 -1.63
CA ASP A 48 3.02 24.07 -2.96
C ASP A 48 3.14 22.54 -2.98
N LEU A 49 4.16 21.97 -2.32
CA LEU A 49 4.32 20.52 -2.17
C LEU A 49 3.19 19.90 -1.35
N GLU A 50 2.80 20.53 -0.23
CA GLU A 50 1.70 20.07 0.61
C GLU A 50 0.37 20.07 -0.14
N ALA A 51 0.12 21.07 -1.00
CA ALA A 51 -1.05 21.08 -1.86
C ALA A 51 -1.07 19.89 -2.84
N ILE A 52 0.07 19.57 -3.45
CA ILE A 52 0.23 18.42 -4.36
C ILE A 52 -0.02 17.10 -3.59
N PHE A 53 0.57 16.92 -2.41
CA PHE A 53 0.37 15.72 -1.60
C PHE A 53 -1.05 15.60 -1.03
N ALA A 54 -1.73 16.73 -0.79
CA ALA A 54 -3.13 16.77 -0.39
C ALA A 54 -4.12 16.54 -1.55
N GLY A 55 -3.62 16.25 -2.75
CA GLY A 55 -4.44 15.99 -3.94
C GLY A 55 -5.19 17.22 -4.47
N ARG A 56 -4.63 18.43 -4.26
CA ARG A 56 -5.21 19.70 -4.73
C ARG A 56 -4.22 20.45 -5.64
N GLY A 57 -4.77 21.30 -6.51
CA GLY A 57 -4.00 22.17 -7.39
C GLY A 57 -3.98 21.70 -8.85
N PRO A 58 -3.40 22.50 -9.77
CA PRO A 58 -3.70 22.41 -11.20
C PRO A 58 -3.41 21.05 -11.85
N TRP A 59 -2.36 20.36 -11.37
CA TRP A 59 -2.03 19.02 -11.86
C TRP A 59 -2.99 17.96 -11.31
N ALA A 60 -3.36 18.04 -10.03
CA ALA A 60 -4.35 17.14 -9.44
C ALA A 60 -5.71 17.34 -10.10
N ASP A 61 -6.11 18.59 -10.33
CA ASP A 61 -7.35 18.94 -11.03
C ASP A 61 -7.36 18.43 -12.47
N ALA A 62 -6.25 18.53 -13.19
CA ALA A 62 -6.12 17.98 -14.55
C ALA A 62 -6.18 16.44 -14.59
N VAL A 63 -5.58 15.77 -13.61
CA VAL A 63 -5.68 14.30 -13.48
C VAL A 63 -7.11 13.88 -13.12
N LEU A 64 -7.76 14.60 -12.21
CA LEU A 64 -9.15 14.34 -11.82
C LEU A 64 -10.11 14.60 -12.97
N ALA A 65 -9.90 15.66 -13.77
CA ALA A 65 -10.70 15.95 -14.95
C ALA A 65 -10.55 14.86 -16.01
N ARG A 66 -9.32 14.45 -16.33
CA ARG A 66 -9.07 13.34 -17.27
C ARG A 66 -9.71 12.05 -16.79
N ARG A 67 -9.58 11.72 -15.50
CA ARG A 67 -10.22 10.52 -14.93
C ARG A 67 -11.75 10.66 -14.90
N ALA A 68 -12.28 11.85 -14.67
CA ALA A 68 -13.72 12.10 -14.72
C ALA A 68 -14.25 11.94 -16.15
N GLU A 69 -13.50 12.35 -17.17
CA GLU A 69 -13.82 12.09 -18.58
C GLU A 69 -13.76 10.58 -18.91
N GLU A 70 -12.70 9.89 -18.48
CA GLU A 70 -12.58 8.42 -18.61
C GLU A 70 -13.73 7.68 -17.89
N LEU A 71 -14.25 8.22 -16.78
CA LEU A 71 -15.38 7.65 -16.03
C LEU A 71 -16.75 8.12 -16.54
N ALA A 72 -16.82 9.27 -17.20
CA ALA A 72 -18.04 9.84 -17.77
C ALA A 72 -18.39 9.19 -19.12
N GLU A 73 -17.43 8.51 -19.74
CA GLU A 73 -17.70 7.56 -20.82
C GLU A 73 -18.64 6.48 -20.27
N THR A 74 -19.94 6.70 -20.46
CA THR A 74 -20.99 5.82 -19.99
C THR A 74 -20.77 4.48 -20.69
N PRO A 75 -20.51 3.38 -19.97
CA PRO A 75 -20.34 2.08 -20.59
C PRO A 75 -21.57 1.81 -21.45
N GLN A 76 -21.37 1.70 -22.76
CA GLN A 76 -22.44 1.41 -23.70
C GLN A 76 -23.19 0.18 -23.19
N PRO A 77 -24.51 0.27 -22.92
CA PRO A 77 -25.31 -0.90 -22.61
C PRO A 77 -25.54 -1.67 -23.91
N ASP A 78 -24.51 -2.31 -24.43
CA ASP A 78 -24.65 -3.22 -25.57
C ASP A 78 -25.12 -4.59 -25.03
N ASP A 79 -26.45 -4.72 -24.99
CA ASP A 79 -27.26 -5.86 -25.41
C ASP A 79 -26.53 -7.21 -25.55
N GLU A 80 -26.34 -7.92 -24.44
CA GLU A 80 -26.83 -9.29 -24.28
C GLU A 80 -27.08 -9.49 -22.79
N ALA A 81 -28.28 -9.89 -22.41
CA ALA A 81 -28.58 -10.42 -21.09
C ALA A 81 -27.82 -11.75 -20.92
N GLY A 82 -26.50 -11.66 -20.79
CA GLY A 82 -25.64 -12.79 -20.51
C GLY A 82 -26.07 -13.41 -19.20
N ILE A 83 -26.20 -14.73 -19.19
CA ILE A 83 -26.39 -15.51 -17.98
C ILE A 83 -25.29 -15.09 -17.01
N GLY A 84 -25.67 -14.50 -15.88
CA GLY A 84 -24.71 -14.02 -14.88
C GLY A 84 -23.75 -15.12 -14.48
N THR A 85 -22.51 -14.75 -14.13
CA THR A 85 -21.56 -15.75 -13.64
C THR A 85 -21.89 -16.05 -12.19
N SER A 86 -22.04 -17.33 -11.85
CA SER A 86 -22.36 -17.72 -10.47
C SER A 86 -21.15 -17.49 -9.55
N MET A 87 -21.31 -16.57 -8.62
CA MET A 87 -20.26 -16.11 -7.72
C MET A 87 -20.61 -16.38 -6.27
N LEU A 88 -19.60 -16.74 -5.49
CA LEU A 88 -19.63 -16.69 -4.05
C LEU A 88 -19.24 -15.29 -3.59
N ILE A 89 -20.13 -14.64 -2.87
CA ILE A 89 -19.90 -13.35 -2.23
C ILE A 89 -19.44 -13.61 -0.80
N ALA A 90 -18.26 -13.11 -0.48
CA ALA A 90 -17.61 -13.33 0.81
C ALA A 90 -16.89 -12.06 1.29
N ARG A 91 -16.77 -11.88 2.60
CA ARG A 91 -16.21 -10.68 3.21
C ARG A 91 -14.83 -10.96 3.80
N GLY A 92 -13.88 -10.11 3.42
CA GLY A 92 -12.56 -9.99 4.05
C GLY A 92 -12.59 -9.06 5.26
N VAL A 93 -11.48 -8.39 5.57
CA VAL A 93 -11.44 -7.39 6.65
C VAL A 93 -12.25 -6.14 6.28
N GLU A 94 -11.94 -5.54 5.13
CA GLU A 94 -12.60 -4.31 4.65
C GLU A 94 -13.15 -4.44 3.22
N THR A 95 -12.91 -5.59 2.59
CA THR A 95 -13.22 -5.81 1.18
C THR A 95 -14.30 -6.87 1.01
N LEU A 96 -15.27 -6.59 0.13
CA LEU A 96 -16.23 -7.60 -0.33
C LEU A 96 -15.67 -8.27 -1.58
N TYR A 97 -15.59 -9.59 -1.58
CA TYR A 97 -15.01 -10.39 -2.65
C TYR A 97 -16.09 -11.20 -3.37
N GLY A 98 -15.98 -11.23 -4.70
CA GLY A 98 -16.67 -12.17 -5.56
C GLY A 98 -15.69 -13.23 -6.05
N LEU A 99 -15.93 -14.50 -5.70
CA LEU A 99 -15.15 -15.63 -6.18
C LEU A 99 -16.02 -16.51 -7.07
N GLU A 100 -15.48 -16.92 -8.21
CA GLU A 100 -16.27 -17.70 -9.15
C GLU A 100 -16.48 -19.15 -8.67
N LEU A 101 -17.74 -19.58 -8.56
CA LEU A 101 -18.09 -20.85 -7.90
C LEU A 101 -17.49 -22.09 -8.56
N ARG A 102 -17.32 -22.09 -9.89
CA ARG A 102 -16.76 -23.23 -10.62
C ARG A 102 -15.35 -23.64 -10.14
N HIS A 103 -14.62 -22.71 -9.54
CA HIS A 103 -13.26 -22.90 -9.03
C HIS A 103 -13.23 -23.25 -7.54
N LEU A 104 -14.39 -23.32 -6.87
CA LEU A 104 -14.52 -23.58 -5.44
C LEU A 104 -15.02 -25.01 -5.18
N GLY A 105 -14.47 -25.65 -4.17
CA GLY A 105 -14.77 -27.04 -3.77
C GLY A 105 -15.74 -27.11 -2.61
N HIS A 106 -15.24 -26.84 -1.40
CA HIS A 106 -15.99 -26.89 -0.15
C HIS A 106 -15.80 -25.60 0.62
N ILE A 107 -16.86 -25.15 1.30
CA ILE A 107 -16.80 -24.05 2.26
C ILE A 107 -17.00 -24.68 3.62
N VAL A 108 -16.04 -24.53 4.52
CA VAL A 108 -16.12 -25.06 5.88
C VAL A 108 -15.83 -23.96 6.89
N PRO A 109 -16.45 -23.98 8.08
CA PRO A 109 -16.00 -23.17 9.21
C PRO A 109 -14.51 -23.41 9.45
N MET A 110 -13.79 -22.37 9.90
CA MET A 110 -12.34 -22.42 10.02
C MET A 110 -11.85 -23.65 10.82
N PRO A 111 -11.14 -24.60 10.17
CA PRO A 111 -10.56 -25.74 10.87
C PRO A 111 -9.37 -25.31 11.70
N ARG A 112 -8.85 -26.23 12.53
CA ARG A 112 -7.61 -25.98 13.28
C ARG A 112 -6.45 -25.65 12.33
N LEU A 113 -5.86 -24.47 12.53
CA LEU A 113 -4.72 -23.98 11.75
C LEU A 113 -3.40 -24.42 12.40
N ALA A 114 -2.58 -25.12 11.64
CA ALA A 114 -1.19 -25.38 12.00
C ALA A 114 -0.27 -24.39 11.26
N ARG A 115 0.32 -23.46 12.00
CA ARG A 115 1.21 -22.43 11.44
C ARG A 115 2.52 -23.05 10.96
N VAL A 116 2.97 -22.59 9.79
CA VAL A 116 4.25 -23.02 9.21
C VAL A 116 5.30 -21.93 9.49
N PRO A 117 6.38 -22.23 10.23
CA PRO A 117 7.44 -21.28 10.48
C PRO A 117 8.08 -20.78 9.18
N GLY A 118 8.34 -19.47 9.09
CA GLY A 118 8.99 -18.87 7.92
C GLY A 118 8.12 -18.82 6.65
N ALA A 119 6.84 -19.15 6.75
CA ALA A 119 5.92 -19.04 5.61
C ALA A 119 5.75 -17.56 5.17
N PRO A 120 5.56 -17.30 3.86
CA PRO A 120 5.23 -15.97 3.38
C PRO A 120 3.98 -15.41 4.08
N PRO A 121 3.85 -14.09 4.27
CA PRO A 121 2.74 -13.49 5.03
C PRO A 121 1.33 -13.90 4.57
N ALA A 122 1.16 -14.15 3.27
CA ALA A 122 -0.09 -14.58 2.68
C ALA A 122 -0.46 -16.05 3.00
N VAL A 123 0.51 -16.87 3.41
CA VAL A 123 0.32 -18.26 3.82
C VAL A 123 0.15 -18.31 5.34
N LEU A 124 -1.06 -18.61 5.81
CA LEU A 124 -1.33 -18.75 7.24
C LEU A 124 -0.74 -20.04 7.83
N GLY A 125 -0.66 -21.08 7.01
CA GLY A 125 -0.14 -22.39 7.39
C GLY A 125 -0.85 -23.52 6.65
N VAL A 126 -1.14 -24.60 7.36
CA VAL A 126 -1.86 -25.76 6.83
C VAL A 126 -3.09 -26.09 7.67
N ILE A 127 -4.11 -26.59 7.00
CA ILE A 127 -5.36 -27.11 7.60
C ILE A 127 -5.64 -28.50 7.06
N ALA A 128 -6.51 -29.24 7.76
CA ALA A 128 -7.04 -30.51 7.30
C ALA A 128 -8.55 -30.39 7.07
N VAL A 129 -9.00 -30.70 5.86
CA VAL A 129 -10.43 -30.75 5.51
C VAL A 129 -10.71 -32.12 4.91
N ALA A 130 -11.69 -32.85 5.46
CA ALA A 130 -12.04 -34.21 5.06
C ALA A 130 -10.82 -35.16 4.98
N GLY A 131 -9.91 -35.08 5.97
CA GLY A 131 -8.70 -35.91 6.04
C GLY A 131 -7.59 -35.51 5.06
N ARG A 132 -7.77 -34.48 4.24
CA ARG A 132 -6.76 -33.98 3.29
C ARG A 132 -6.10 -32.73 3.85
N VAL A 133 -4.76 -32.76 3.94
CA VAL A 133 -3.95 -31.61 4.34
C VAL A 133 -3.81 -30.66 3.15
N MET A 134 -4.03 -29.37 3.38
CA MET A 134 -3.92 -28.32 2.37
C MET A 134 -3.35 -27.03 2.95
N ARG A 135 -2.72 -26.23 2.09
CA ARG A 135 -2.22 -24.90 2.46
C ARG A 135 -3.38 -23.93 2.59
N LEU A 136 -3.36 -23.13 3.65
CA LEU A 136 -4.32 -22.06 3.87
C LEU A 136 -3.67 -20.71 3.56
N PHE A 137 -4.29 -19.96 2.65
CA PHE A 137 -3.90 -18.60 2.30
C PHE A 137 -4.94 -17.62 2.82
N ASP A 138 -4.53 -16.43 3.27
CA ASP A 138 -5.47 -15.35 3.60
C ASP A 138 -5.72 -14.50 2.35
N LEU A 139 -7.00 -14.33 1.97
CA LEU A 139 -7.35 -13.64 0.73
C LEU A 139 -7.01 -12.14 0.79
N ASP A 140 -7.25 -11.48 1.92
CA ASP A 140 -6.91 -10.07 2.09
C ASP A 140 -5.39 -9.85 1.92
N ARG A 141 -4.58 -10.73 2.50
CA ARG A 141 -3.11 -10.68 2.38
C ARG A 141 -2.62 -11.02 0.97
N LEU A 142 -3.29 -11.92 0.25
CA LEU A 142 -3.00 -12.20 -1.16
C LEU A 142 -3.28 -10.98 -2.04
N CYS A 143 -4.43 -10.34 -1.87
CA CYS A 143 -4.83 -9.17 -2.66
C CYS A 143 -4.01 -7.91 -2.33
N SER A 144 -3.62 -7.71 -1.06
CA SER A 144 -2.85 -6.53 -0.62
C SER A 144 -1.37 -6.55 -1.04
N GLY A 145 -0.85 -7.70 -1.49
CA GLY A 145 0.54 -7.87 -1.89
C GLY A 145 1.58 -7.60 -0.79
N THR A 146 2.85 -7.50 -1.18
CA THR A 146 4.00 -7.26 -0.27
C THR A 146 4.00 -5.87 0.38
N SER A 147 3.08 -4.97 -0.01
CA SER A 147 2.95 -3.62 0.57
C SER A 147 2.32 -3.64 1.97
N ALA A 148 1.65 -4.74 2.35
CA ALA A 148 1.10 -4.93 3.69
C ALA A 148 2.18 -5.34 4.71
N ARG A 149 3.23 -4.53 4.85
CA ARG A 149 4.25 -4.65 5.90
C ARG A 149 3.63 -4.20 7.23
N GLY A 150 2.67 -4.98 7.72
CA GLY A 150 1.88 -4.64 8.91
C GLY A 150 0.59 -5.46 9.10
N ALA A 151 0.07 -6.15 8.07
CA ALA A 151 -1.17 -6.93 8.16
C ALA A 151 -0.95 -8.34 8.75
N ALA A 152 -0.01 -8.49 9.70
CA ALA A 152 0.05 -9.69 10.51
C ALA A 152 -1.16 -9.67 11.44
N GLY A 153 -2.24 -10.34 11.03
CA GLY A 153 -3.40 -10.58 11.87
C GLY A 153 -2.97 -11.26 13.18
N SER A 154 -3.70 -10.98 14.26
CA SER A 154 -3.50 -11.70 15.51
C SER A 154 -3.74 -13.20 15.27
N ALA A 155 -3.07 -14.05 16.06
CA ALA A 155 -3.23 -15.51 15.93
C ALA A 155 -4.71 -15.95 16.09
N GLU A 156 -5.48 -15.22 16.90
CA GLU A 156 -6.92 -15.44 17.07
C GLU A 156 -7.72 -15.04 15.84
N ALA A 157 -7.41 -13.88 15.22
CA ALA A 157 -8.10 -13.45 14.00
C ALA A 157 -7.91 -14.47 12.86
N ASP A 158 -6.70 -15.01 12.71
CA ASP A 158 -6.37 -16.02 11.69
C ASP A 158 -7.12 -17.35 11.89
N GLN A 159 -7.61 -17.64 13.10
CA GLN A 159 -8.32 -18.87 13.46
C GLN A 159 -9.86 -18.75 13.36
N THR A 160 -10.37 -17.59 12.93
CA THR A 160 -11.81 -17.32 12.77
C THR A 160 -12.23 -17.21 11.30
N GLY A 161 -13.52 -17.44 11.06
CA GLY A 161 -14.17 -17.31 9.76
C GLY A 161 -14.34 -18.63 9.04
N TYR A 162 -14.09 -18.63 7.73
CA TYR A 162 -14.32 -19.77 6.85
C TYR A 162 -13.08 -20.10 6.03
N ALA A 163 -12.88 -21.40 5.80
CA ALA A 163 -11.92 -21.92 4.84
C ALA A 163 -12.66 -22.38 3.57
N ILE A 164 -12.29 -21.80 2.44
CA ILE A 164 -12.86 -22.08 1.13
C ILE A 164 -11.83 -22.90 0.34
N VAL A 165 -12.11 -24.18 0.17
CA VAL A 165 -11.26 -25.11 -0.57
C VAL A 165 -11.31 -24.78 -2.05
N LEU A 166 -10.15 -24.66 -2.69
CA LEU A 166 -10.02 -24.38 -4.12
C LEU A 166 -9.93 -25.67 -4.94
N ARG A 167 -10.49 -25.66 -6.14
CA ARG A 167 -10.30 -26.73 -7.13
C ARG A 167 -9.00 -26.49 -7.89
N THR A 168 -7.88 -26.93 -7.30
CA THR A 168 -6.55 -26.76 -7.89
C THR A 168 -6.21 -27.76 -9.01
N GLY A 169 -7.12 -28.69 -9.33
CA GLY A 169 -6.89 -29.74 -10.33
C GLY A 169 -5.75 -30.68 -9.89
N THR A 170 -4.72 -30.78 -10.73
CA THR A 170 -3.48 -31.54 -10.44
C THR A 170 -2.49 -30.79 -9.53
N GLY A 171 -2.77 -29.52 -9.23
CA GLY A 171 -1.94 -28.70 -8.36
C GLY A 171 -2.03 -29.09 -6.88
N ARG A 172 -1.09 -28.60 -6.08
CA ARG A 172 -1.06 -28.78 -4.63
C ARG A 172 -2.35 -28.24 -3.98
N PRO A 173 -3.06 -29.03 -3.14
CA PRO A 173 -4.28 -28.59 -2.48
C PRO A 173 -4.12 -27.26 -1.74
N ALA A 174 -5.08 -26.36 -1.94
CA ALA A 174 -5.09 -25.03 -1.37
C ALA A 174 -6.50 -24.63 -0.93
N ALA A 175 -6.57 -23.79 0.10
CA ALA A 175 -7.78 -23.14 0.57
C ALA A 175 -7.52 -21.66 0.84
N LEU A 176 -8.58 -20.87 0.75
CA LEU A 176 -8.59 -19.45 1.11
C LEU A 176 -9.29 -19.26 2.45
N ARG A 177 -8.75 -18.38 3.28
CA ARG A 177 -9.38 -17.88 4.49
C ARG A 177 -10.11 -16.59 4.17
N LEU A 178 -11.37 -16.52 4.59
CA LEU A 178 -12.23 -15.35 4.54
C LEU A 178 -12.94 -15.20 5.89
N ARG A 179 -13.35 -13.98 6.25
CA ARG A 179 -14.02 -13.74 7.53
C ARG A 179 -15.43 -14.29 7.53
N GLU A 180 -16.19 -13.96 6.49
CA GLU A 180 -17.59 -14.33 6.38
C GLU A 180 -17.93 -14.75 4.95
N VAL A 181 -18.90 -15.65 4.83
CA VAL A 181 -19.49 -16.05 3.56
C VAL A 181 -20.92 -15.55 3.57
N GLU A 182 -21.25 -14.64 2.64
CA GLU A 182 -22.55 -13.98 2.63
C GLU A 182 -23.57 -14.81 1.86
N ARG A 183 -23.36 -14.97 0.55
CA ARG A 183 -24.33 -15.61 -0.35
C ARG A 183 -23.69 -16.08 -1.64
N VAL A 184 -24.44 -16.89 -2.38
CA VAL A 184 -24.21 -17.17 -3.79
C VAL A 184 -25.17 -16.32 -4.61
N ALA A 185 -24.66 -15.68 -5.65
CA ALA A 185 -25.47 -14.89 -6.57
C ALA A 185 -24.89 -14.94 -7.99
N ASP A 186 -25.76 -14.82 -8.99
CA ASP A 186 -25.32 -14.64 -10.37
C ASP A 186 -25.02 -13.17 -10.60
N ILE A 187 -23.75 -12.87 -10.88
CA ILE A 187 -23.24 -11.51 -11.02
C ILE A 187 -22.78 -11.29 -12.46
N MET A 188 -23.22 -10.18 -13.04
CA MET A 188 -22.65 -9.67 -14.28
C MET A 188 -21.30 -9.02 -13.94
N VAL A 189 -20.21 -9.70 -14.27
CA VAL A 189 -18.86 -9.16 -14.07
C VAL A 189 -18.65 -8.02 -15.07
N PRO A 190 -18.28 -6.81 -14.62
CA PRO A 190 -17.98 -5.71 -15.52
C PRO A 190 -16.90 -6.12 -16.54
N ARG A 191 -17.05 -5.70 -17.80
CA ARG A 191 -16.02 -5.88 -18.83
C ARG A 191 -14.80 -5.01 -18.56
N ALA A 192 -14.99 -3.88 -17.88
CA ALA A 192 -13.91 -2.99 -17.46
C ALA A 192 -12.98 -3.73 -16.48
N SER A 193 -11.68 -3.71 -16.80
CA SER A 193 -10.66 -4.23 -15.89
C SER A 193 -10.59 -3.38 -14.63
N ALA A 194 -10.30 -4.01 -13.50
CA ALA A 194 -9.99 -3.28 -12.28
C ALA A 194 -8.80 -2.32 -12.49
N PRO A 195 -8.76 -1.20 -11.76
CA PRO A 195 -7.59 -0.32 -11.75
C PRO A 195 -6.32 -1.09 -11.40
N VAL A 196 -5.17 -0.69 -11.96
CA VAL A 196 -3.86 -1.32 -11.67
C VAL A 196 -3.55 -1.30 -10.16
N GLU A 197 -4.03 -0.26 -9.46
CA GLU A 197 -3.92 -0.06 -8.01
C GLU A 197 -4.61 -1.18 -7.19
N ALA A 198 -5.61 -1.85 -7.77
CA ALA A 198 -6.35 -2.95 -7.11
C ALA A 198 -5.52 -4.24 -6.99
N GLY A 199 -4.41 -4.34 -7.73
CA GLY A 199 -3.51 -5.48 -7.68
C GLY A 199 -3.86 -6.60 -8.67
N PRO A 200 -2.91 -7.52 -8.92
CA PRO A 200 -2.95 -8.47 -10.04
C PRO A 200 -3.99 -9.59 -9.89
N LEU A 201 -4.56 -9.75 -8.69
CA LEU A 201 -5.57 -10.77 -8.41
C LEU A 201 -7.01 -10.25 -8.56
N ILE A 202 -7.19 -8.96 -8.79
CA ILE A 202 -8.51 -8.34 -8.95
C ILE A 202 -8.78 -8.16 -10.43
N ARG A 203 -9.78 -8.87 -10.95
CA ARG A 203 -10.20 -8.80 -12.35
C ARG A 203 -11.04 -7.55 -12.63
N ALA A 204 -12.00 -7.27 -11.75
CA ALA A 204 -12.95 -6.16 -11.90
C ALA A 204 -13.46 -5.71 -10.53
N ILE A 205 -14.05 -4.52 -10.47
CA ILE A 205 -14.77 -4.02 -9.29
C ILE A 205 -16.19 -3.70 -9.72
N THR A 206 -17.19 -4.26 -9.03
CA THR A 206 -18.61 -4.00 -9.35
C THR A 206 -19.07 -2.66 -8.76
N ALA A 207 -20.26 -2.20 -9.19
CA ALA A 207 -20.87 -0.97 -8.66
C ALA A 207 -21.10 -0.99 -7.14
N GLU A 208 -21.27 -2.18 -6.55
CA GLU A 208 -21.43 -2.37 -5.10
C GLU A 208 -20.09 -2.41 -4.35
N ARG A 209 -18.99 -1.96 -4.97
CA ARG A 209 -17.62 -2.03 -4.43
C ARG A 209 -17.16 -3.45 -4.11
N MET A 210 -17.68 -4.45 -4.81
CA MET A 210 -17.22 -5.83 -4.70
C MET A 210 -16.04 -6.05 -5.64
N ALA A 211 -14.92 -6.55 -5.11
CA ALA A 211 -13.76 -6.99 -5.87
C ALA A 211 -14.00 -8.39 -6.45
N VAL A 212 -14.08 -8.50 -7.77
CA VAL A 212 -14.14 -9.78 -8.49
C VAL A 212 -12.73 -10.33 -8.63
N ILE A 213 -12.50 -11.52 -8.06
CA ILE A 213 -11.18 -12.17 -8.10
C ILE A 213 -10.93 -12.79 -9.47
N ASP A 214 -9.73 -12.55 -10.02
CA ASP A 214 -9.20 -13.34 -11.13
C ASP A 214 -8.80 -14.72 -10.61
N MET A 215 -9.69 -15.69 -10.77
CA MET A 215 -9.45 -17.05 -10.30
C MET A 215 -8.30 -17.74 -11.03
N THR A 216 -7.98 -17.37 -12.27
CA THR A 216 -6.86 -17.95 -13.00
C THR A 216 -5.54 -17.48 -12.38
N ALA A 217 -5.40 -16.16 -12.20
CA ALA A 217 -4.22 -15.58 -11.55
C ALA A 217 -4.06 -16.09 -10.11
N LEU A 218 -5.17 -16.17 -9.36
CA LEU A 218 -5.17 -16.70 -8.01
C LEU A 218 -4.70 -18.17 -7.98
N LEU A 219 -5.24 -19.01 -8.86
CA LEU A 219 -4.90 -20.43 -8.91
C LEU A 219 -3.41 -20.63 -9.26
N ASP A 220 -2.84 -19.78 -10.10
CA ASP A 220 -1.42 -19.85 -10.43
C ASP A 220 -0.51 -19.42 -9.28
N VAL A 221 -0.90 -18.37 -8.53
CA VAL A 221 -0.21 -17.96 -7.31
C VAL A 221 -0.21 -19.08 -6.27
N VAL A 222 -1.35 -19.74 -6.05
CA VAL A 222 -1.41 -20.83 -5.06
C VAL A 222 -0.79 -22.13 -5.56
N LYS A 223 -0.61 -22.36 -6.86
CA LYS A 223 0.08 -23.57 -7.35
C LYS A 223 1.57 -23.58 -7.04
N THR A 224 2.18 -22.40 -7.04
CA THR A 224 3.59 -22.18 -6.71
C THR A 224 3.88 -22.61 -5.26
#